data_AF-A0A920PGT7-F1
#
_entry.id   AF-A0A920PGT7-F1
#
_cell.length_a   1.000
_cell.length_b   1.000
_cell.length_c   1.000
_cell.angle_alpha   90.00
_cell.angle_beta   90.00
_cell.angle_gamma   90.00
#
_symmetry.space_group_name_H-M   'P 1'
#
loop_
_entity.id
_entity.type
_entity.pdbx_description
1 polymer ?
#
loop_
_entity_poly.entity_id
_entity_poly.type
_entity_poly.pdbx_seq_one_letter_code
_entity_poly.pdbx_strand_id
1 'polypeptide(L)'
;MTETVQNISSSKALKLGVAFSLVFSAFIWVAEQYLFLEQQLLPKPEGVPFWYFWQLNEPNFITRLSAWGLYIGHQVSIWWLIYAAQKERPQYTDGLHWFNIAALAANAIFITLHLIQTAIWYDGLAQDVIEQSAQWSVIVLLFVVLMMENQRRGMFFGKKLNFVTAASTGVEKIPRVLLCLGHNLHLLVSPHGRHLRTHHGIFIHVSIVTARQSVFHTCSPKP
;
A
#
# COMPACT_ATOMS: atom_id res chain seq x y z
N MET A 1 11.30 2.00 -29.35
CA MET A 1 11.30 0.73 -28.57
C MET A 1 9.93 0.57 -27.90
N THR A 2 8.84 0.65 -28.68
CA THR A 2 7.49 0.97 -28.18
C THR A 2 6.40 0.03 -28.70
N GLU A 3 6.72 -0.94 -29.56
CA GLU A 3 5.70 -1.81 -30.19
C GLU A 3 5.48 -3.16 -29.47
N THR A 4 6.43 -3.64 -28.65
CA THR A 4 6.34 -4.97 -28.04
C THR A 4 5.49 -5.04 -26.77
N VAL A 5 5.22 -3.90 -26.12
CA VAL A 5 4.56 -3.85 -24.80
C VAL A 5 3.02 -3.94 -24.91
N GLN A 6 2.42 -3.67 -26.07
CA GLN A 6 0.97 -3.54 -26.22
C GLN A 6 0.16 -4.85 -26.20
N ASN A 7 0.80 -6.03 -26.18
CA ASN A 7 0.11 -7.32 -26.34
C ASN A 7 0.07 -8.22 -25.09
N ILE A 8 0.18 -7.65 -23.88
CA ILE A 8 -0.03 -8.42 -22.66
C ILE A 8 -1.53 -8.43 -22.31
N SER A 9 -2.17 -9.57 -22.51
CA SER A 9 -3.56 -9.80 -22.08
C SER A 9 -3.70 -9.65 -20.56
N SER A 10 -4.73 -8.93 -20.13
CA SER A 10 -5.07 -8.69 -18.72
C SER A 10 -5.13 -9.97 -17.87
N SER A 11 -5.61 -11.09 -18.44
CA SER A 11 -5.64 -12.40 -17.79
C SER A 11 -4.24 -12.94 -17.49
N LYS A 12 -3.31 -12.80 -18.44
CA LYS A 12 -1.92 -13.23 -18.28
C LYS A 12 -1.20 -12.38 -17.23
N ALA A 13 -1.40 -11.06 -17.26
CA ALA A 13 -0.83 -10.14 -16.27
C ALA A 13 -1.30 -10.48 -14.85
N LEU A 14 -2.59 -10.80 -14.67
CA LEU A 14 -3.13 -11.22 -13.38
C LEU A 14 -2.49 -12.53 -12.88
N LYS A 15 -2.41 -13.55 -13.74
CA LYS A 15 -1.79 -14.84 -13.38
C LYS A 15 -0.33 -14.67 -12.99
N LEU A 16 0.40 -13.84 -13.74
CA LEU A 16 1.79 -13.52 -13.45
C LEU A 16 1.93 -12.77 -12.12
N GLY A 17 1.04 -11.82 -11.84
CA GLY A 17 1.02 -11.11 -10.54
C GLY A 17 0.76 -12.03 -9.36
N VAL A 18 -0.18 -12.97 -9.48
CA VAL A 18 -0.46 -13.98 -8.43
C VAL A 18 0.71 -14.94 -8.26
N ALA A 19 1.31 -15.42 -9.35
CA ALA A 19 2.49 -16.28 -9.26
C ALA A 19 3.67 -15.54 -8.61
N PHE A 20 3.90 -14.29 -9.02
CA PHE A 20 4.93 -13.42 -8.44
C PHE A 20 4.72 -13.22 -6.94
N SER A 21 3.49 -12.93 -6.48
CA SER A 21 3.24 -12.71 -5.06
C SER A 21 3.52 -13.96 -4.23
N LEU A 22 3.12 -15.15 -4.69
CA LEU A 22 3.41 -16.41 -4.00
C LEU A 22 4.90 -16.72 -3.94
N VAL A 23 5.61 -16.54 -5.06
CA VAL A 23 7.07 -16.76 -5.14
C VAL A 23 7.80 -15.76 -4.25
N PHE A 24 7.40 -14.49 -4.28
CA PHE A 24 8.03 -13.45 -3.46
C PHE A 24 7.75 -13.66 -1.97
N SER A 25 6.55 -14.11 -1.58
CA SER A 25 6.26 -14.49 -0.20
C SER A 25 7.13 -15.66 0.28
N ALA A 26 7.30 -16.70 -0.55
CA ALA A 26 8.21 -17.80 -0.24
C ALA A 26 9.67 -17.31 -0.14
N PHE A 27 10.07 -16.38 -1.02
CA PHE A 27 11.38 -15.76 -0.98
C PHE A 27 11.62 -14.96 0.31
N ILE A 28 10.64 -14.18 0.80
CA ILE A 28 10.72 -13.49 2.10
C ILE A 28 10.92 -14.50 3.23
N TRP A 29 10.14 -15.59 3.22
CA TRP A 29 10.26 -16.63 4.25
C TRP A 29 11.65 -17.25 4.29
N VAL A 30 12.25 -17.53 3.12
CA VAL A 30 13.64 -18.01 3.03
C VAL A 30 14.63 -16.90 3.45
N ALA A 31 14.43 -15.67 2.99
CA ALA A 31 15.29 -14.54 3.32
C ALA A 31 15.36 -14.27 4.83
N GLU A 32 14.25 -14.45 5.55
CA GLU A 32 14.22 -14.34 7.01
C GLU A 32 15.17 -15.35 7.68
N GLN A 33 15.29 -16.56 7.15
CA GLN A 33 16.12 -17.60 7.75
C GLN A 33 17.62 -17.45 7.43
N TYR A 34 17.97 -16.84 6.29
CA TYR A 34 19.35 -16.87 5.77
C TYR A 34 19.97 -15.49 5.47
N LEU A 35 19.17 -14.49 5.11
CA LEU A 35 19.65 -13.16 4.71
C LEU A 35 19.58 -12.15 5.86
N PHE A 36 18.62 -12.29 6.76
CA PHE A 36 18.43 -11.30 7.82
C PHE A 36 19.42 -11.52 8.96
N LEU A 37 20.18 -10.48 9.27
CA LEU A 37 21.06 -10.45 10.44
C LEU A 37 20.21 -10.26 11.70
N GLU A 38 20.54 -10.98 12.78
CA GLU A 38 19.93 -10.71 14.09
C GLU A 38 20.32 -9.30 14.55
N GLN A 39 19.32 -8.44 14.73
CA GLN A 39 19.51 -7.07 15.18
C GLN A 39 19.14 -6.93 16.65
N GLN A 40 19.88 -6.09 17.38
CA GLN A 40 19.56 -5.77 18.75
C GLN A 40 18.42 -4.76 18.79
N LEU A 41 17.28 -5.20 19.33
CA LEU A 41 16.10 -4.35 19.52
C LEU A 41 16.17 -3.59 20.84
N LEU A 42 15.49 -2.46 20.90
CA LEU A 42 15.46 -1.57 22.05
C LEU A 42 14.72 -2.26 23.22
N PRO A 43 15.35 -2.42 24.39
CA PRO A 43 14.73 -3.10 25.53
C PRO A 43 13.54 -2.31 26.06
N LYS A 44 12.51 -3.01 26.54
CA LYS A 44 11.32 -2.40 27.10
C LYS A 44 11.66 -1.63 28.39
N PRO A 45 11.38 -0.32 28.49
CA PRO A 45 11.52 0.44 29.73
C PRO A 45 10.46 0.02 30.76
N GLU A 46 10.81 0.10 32.04
CA GLU A 46 9.87 -0.12 33.14
C GLU A 46 8.78 0.97 33.17
N GLY A 47 7.53 0.57 33.44
CA GLY A 47 6.42 1.52 33.62
C GLY A 47 5.78 2.07 32.33
N VAL A 48 6.23 1.67 31.14
CA VAL A 48 5.64 2.12 29.86
C VAL A 48 4.61 1.10 29.34
N PRO A 49 3.30 1.43 29.30
CA PRO A 49 2.25 0.49 28.90
C PRO A 49 2.20 0.20 27.40
N PHE A 50 2.50 1.19 26.54
CA PHE A 50 2.47 1.06 25.07
C PHE A 50 3.88 1.23 24.49
N TRP A 51 4.73 0.22 24.71
CA TRP A 51 6.10 0.19 24.19
C TRP A 51 6.16 -0.50 22.83
N TYR A 52 6.79 0.15 21.85
CA TYR A 52 6.98 -0.43 20.52
C TYR A 52 8.28 -1.23 20.44
N PHE A 53 8.16 -2.55 20.43
CA PHE A 53 9.30 -3.46 20.63
C PHE A 53 10.19 -3.65 19.39
N TRP A 54 9.72 -3.26 18.20
CA TRP A 54 10.46 -3.42 16.95
C TRP A 54 11.44 -2.30 16.65
N GLN A 55 11.75 -1.47 17.65
CA GLN A 55 12.69 -0.36 17.54
C GLN A 55 14.13 -0.89 17.59
N LEU A 56 14.99 -0.41 16.69
CA LEU A 56 16.41 -0.71 16.72
C LEU A 56 17.07 -0.07 17.96
N ASN A 57 17.97 -0.78 18.64
CA ASN A 57 18.65 -0.24 19.83
C ASN A 57 19.55 0.96 19.50
N GLU A 58 20.30 0.88 18.39
CA GLU A 58 21.24 1.93 17.95
C GLU A 58 20.87 2.42 16.53
N PRO A 59 19.85 3.28 16.39
CA PRO A 59 19.50 3.85 15.10
C PRO A 59 20.55 4.87 14.65
N ASN A 60 20.98 4.79 13.39
CA ASN A 60 21.89 5.76 12.80
C ASN A 60 21.21 6.54 11.66
N PHE A 61 21.86 7.60 11.19
CA PHE A 61 21.31 8.45 10.13
C PHE A 61 21.05 7.68 8.83
N ILE A 62 21.89 6.72 8.48
CA ILE A 62 21.79 5.95 7.23
C ILE A 62 20.61 4.98 7.26
N THR A 63 20.32 4.35 8.40
CA THR A 63 19.18 3.41 8.53
C THR A 63 17.85 4.15 8.32
N ARG A 64 17.71 5.36 8.88
CA ARG A 64 16.54 6.22 8.70
C ARG A 64 16.47 6.83 7.30
N LEU A 65 17.59 7.38 6.81
CA LEU A 65 17.64 8.02 5.49
C LEU A 65 17.35 7.03 4.36
N SER A 66 17.89 5.81 4.44
CA SER A 66 17.64 4.78 3.42
C SER A 66 16.17 4.37 3.36
N ALA A 67 15.53 4.18 4.52
CA ALA A 67 14.12 3.82 4.59
C ALA A 67 13.20 4.97 4.09
N TRP A 68 13.40 6.19 4.57
CA TRP A 68 12.68 7.37 4.08
C TRP A 68 12.95 7.68 2.61
N GLY A 69 14.19 7.50 2.16
CA GLY A 69 14.60 7.74 0.78
C GLY A 69 13.93 6.78 -0.20
N LEU A 70 13.89 5.48 0.13
CA LEU A 70 13.15 4.50 -0.66
C LEU A 70 11.65 4.76 -0.64
N TYR A 71 11.09 5.16 0.50
CA TYR A 71 9.68 5.54 0.61
C TYR A 71 9.36 6.74 -0.29
N ILE A 72 10.08 7.86 -0.18
CA ILE A 72 9.86 9.05 -1.01
C ILE A 72 10.07 8.72 -2.49
N GLY A 73 11.12 7.95 -2.81
CA GLY A 73 11.38 7.50 -4.18
C GLY A 73 10.23 6.69 -4.77
N HIS A 74 9.66 5.77 -4.00
CA HIS A 74 8.47 5.01 -4.41
C HIS A 74 7.28 5.94 -4.63
N GLN A 75 7.01 6.84 -3.69
CA GLN A 75 5.87 7.76 -3.78
C GLN A 75 5.95 8.70 -4.97
N VAL A 76 7.12 9.31 -5.21
CA VAL A 76 7.36 10.16 -6.37
C VAL A 76 7.19 9.37 -7.66
N SER A 77 7.67 8.12 -7.71
CA SER A 77 7.53 7.26 -8.89
C SER A 77 6.06 6.98 -9.22
N ILE A 78 5.24 6.65 -8.21
CA ILE A 78 3.81 6.39 -8.40
C ILE A 78 3.06 7.67 -8.76
N TRP A 79 3.33 8.79 -8.10
CA TRP A 79 2.72 10.08 -8.44
C TRP A 79 3.06 10.53 -9.86
N TRP A 80 4.30 10.33 -10.28
CA TRP A 80 4.72 10.63 -11.65
C TRP A 80 3.96 9.77 -12.67
N LEU A 81 3.81 8.46 -12.42
CA LEU A 81 3.04 7.57 -13.29
C LEU A 81 1.56 7.97 -13.37
N ILE A 82 0.95 8.35 -12.23
CA ILE A 82 -0.43 8.85 -12.20
C ILE A 82 -0.55 10.15 -12.99
N TYR A 83 0.37 11.10 -12.77
CA TYR A 83 0.40 12.36 -13.51
C TYR A 83 0.52 12.12 -15.02
N ALA A 84 1.41 11.22 -15.43
CA ALA A 84 1.62 10.90 -16.82
C ALA A 84 0.38 10.22 -17.45
N ALA A 85 -0.28 9.32 -16.73
CA ALA A 85 -1.54 8.71 -17.17
C ALA A 85 -2.69 9.74 -17.28
N GLN A 86 -2.78 10.69 -16.33
CA GLN A 86 -3.77 11.77 -16.36
C GLN A 86 -3.54 12.74 -17.53
N LYS A 87 -2.28 12.97 -17.92
CA LYS A 87 -1.92 13.81 -19.07
C LYS A 87 -2.30 13.16 -20.40
N GLU A 88 -2.09 11.85 -20.54
CA GLU A 88 -2.38 11.13 -21.78
C GLU A 88 -3.87 10.81 -21.97
N ARG A 89 -4.64 10.73 -20.87
CA ARG A 89 -6.08 10.40 -20.86
C ARG A 89 -6.43 9.19 -21.76
N PRO A 90 -5.74 8.06 -21.58
CA PRO A 90 -5.91 6.91 -22.45
C PRO A 90 -7.34 6.38 -22.37
N GLN A 91 -7.89 5.96 -23.50
CA GLN A 91 -9.20 5.29 -23.53
C GLN A 91 -9.12 3.88 -22.94
N TYR A 92 -10.28 3.36 -22.54
CA TYR A 92 -10.38 1.99 -22.04
C TYR A 92 -10.06 1.01 -23.17
N THR A 93 -9.12 0.10 -22.94
CA THR A 93 -8.72 -0.93 -23.89
C THR A 93 -8.69 -2.29 -23.18
N ASP A 94 -8.81 -3.38 -23.95
CA ASP A 94 -8.76 -4.75 -23.41
C ASP A 94 -7.34 -5.15 -22.93
N GLY A 95 -6.33 -4.39 -23.37
CA GLY A 95 -4.92 -4.57 -23.04
C GLY A 95 -4.46 -3.72 -21.86
N LEU A 96 -3.24 -4.00 -21.39
CA LEU A 96 -2.65 -3.26 -20.29
C LEU A 96 -1.85 -2.05 -20.81
N HIS A 97 -2.26 -0.85 -20.43
CA HIS A 97 -1.52 0.38 -20.75
C HIS A 97 -0.09 0.32 -20.22
N TRP A 98 0.84 0.98 -20.91
CA TRP A 98 2.25 0.96 -20.52
C TRP A 98 2.45 1.52 -19.10
N PHE A 99 1.66 2.52 -18.69
CA PHE A 99 1.64 3.07 -17.33
C PHE A 99 1.31 2.01 -16.27
N ASN A 100 0.41 1.08 -16.57
CA ASN A 100 -0.01 0.04 -15.64
C ASN A 100 1.11 -1.00 -15.48
N ILE A 101 1.77 -1.35 -16.58
CA ILE A 101 2.94 -2.23 -16.56
C ILE A 101 4.09 -1.57 -15.80
N ALA A 102 4.33 -0.28 -16.05
CA ALA A 102 5.34 0.50 -15.34
C ALA A 102 5.01 0.60 -13.84
N ALA A 103 3.74 0.76 -13.46
CA ALA A 103 3.32 0.78 -12.07
C ALA A 103 3.53 -0.58 -11.38
N LEU A 104 3.21 -1.69 -12.05
CA LEU A 104 3.48 -3.03 -11.53
C LEU A 104 4.99 -3.26 -11.36
N ALA A 105 5.79 -2.87 -12.35
CA ALA A 105 7.24 -2.98 -12.29
C ALA A 105 7.85 -2.12 -11.17
N ALA A 106 7.41 -0.87 -11.04
CA ALA A 106 7.85 0.02 -9.97
C ALA A 106 7.57 -0.60 -8.59
N ASN A 107 6.35 -1.12 -8.36
CA ASN A 107 6.04 -1.80 -7.11
C ASN A 107 6.93 -3.02 -6.87
N ALA A 108 7.13 -3.89 -7.86
CA ALA A 108 8.00 -5.06 -7.72
C ALA A 108 9.45 -4.68 -7.38
N ILE A 109 9.98 -3.64 -8.01
CA ILE A 109 11.34 -3.10 -7.75
C ILE A 109 11.42 -2.56 -6.33
N PHE A 110 10.50 -1.68 -5.92
CA PHE A 110 10.56 -1.04 -4.60
C PHE A 110 10.31 -2.03 -3.45
N ILE A 111 9.48 -3.05 -3.64
CA ILE A 111 9.33 -4.13 -2.65
C ILE A 111 10.65 -4.90 -2.51
N THR A 112 11.34 -5.18 -3.61
CA THR A 112 12.64 -5.88 -3.58
C THR A 112 13.73 -5.01 -2.94
N LEU A 113 13.80 -3.73 -3.30
CA LEU A 113 14.73 -2.77 -2.69
C LEU A 113 14.46 -2.59 -1.20
N HIS A 114 13.19 -2.54 -0.80
CA HIS A 114 12.80 -2.50 0.61
C HIS A 114 13.30 -3.76 1.34
N LEU A 115 13.11 -4.95 0.79
CA LEU A 115 13.61 -6.19 1.38
C LEU A 115 15.14 -6.17 1.56
N ILE A 116 15.87 -5.71 0.54
CA ILE A 116 17.33 -5.58 0.60
C ILE A 116 17.74 -4.56 1.68
N GLN A 117 17.03 -3.43 1.77
CA GLN A 117 17.28 -2.43 2.79
C GLN A 117 17.04 -3.01 4.20
N THR A 118 15.95 -3.73 4.41
CA THR A 118 15.64 -4.38 5.70
C THR A 118 16.68 -5.46 6.05
N ALA A 119 17.17 -6.21 5.06
CA ALA A 119 18.21 -7.22 5.28
C ALA A 119 19.54 -6.61 5.78
N ILE A 120 19.92 -5.44 5.26
CA ILE A 120 21.22 -4.81 5.55
C ILE A 120 21.16 -3.88 6.76
N TRP A 121 20.16 -2.99 6.82
CA TRP A 121 20.10 -1.90 7.80
C TRP A 121 18.95 -2.01 8.80
N TYR A 122 18.07 -2.99 8.63
CA TYR A 122 16.82 -3.10 9.38
C TYR A 122 15.91 -1.86 9.18
N ASP A 123 14.63 -1.99 9.52
CA ASP A 123 13.69 -0.90 9.31
C ASP A 123 13.88 0.22 10.35
N GLY A 124 14.50 1.33 9.91
CA GLY A 124 14.73 2.52 10.74
C GLY A 124 13.48 3.37 11.00
N LEU A 125 12.37 3.13 10.30
CA LEU A 125 11.14 3.93 10.45
C LEU A 125 10.40 3.63 11.75
N ALA A 126 10.66 2.50 12.39
CA ALA A 126 10.15 2.15 13.71
C ALA A 126 10.46 3.21 14.79
N GLN A 127 11.49 4.05 14.57
CA GLN A 127 11.85 5.14 15.46
C GLN A 127 11.01 6.41 15.24
N ASP A 128 10.58 6.65 14.01
CA ASP A 128 9.97 7.91 13.59
C ASP A 128 8.44 7.84 13.52
N VAL A 129 7.88 6.63 13.47
CA VAL A 129 6.45 6.40 13.25
C VAL A 129 5.87 5.52 14.35
N ILE A 130 4.87 6.07 15.05
CA ILE A 130 4.11 5.30 16.05
C ILE A 130 3.12 4.36 15.36
N GLU A 131 2.96 3.15 15.91
CA GLU A 131 2.01 2.14 15.40
C GLU A 131 0.58 2.68 15.29
N GLN A 132 0.18 3.55 16.21
CA GLN A 132 -1.14 4.18 16.20
C GLN A 132 -1.42 4.95 14.91
N SER A 133 -0.41 5.53 14.28
CA SER A 133 -0.60 6.28 13.04
C SER A 133 -1.11 5.39 11.90
N ALA A 134 -0.65 4.13 11.83
CA ALA A 134 -1.14 3.14 10.88
C ALA A 134 -2.60 2.74 11.17
N GLN A 135 -2.97 2.59 12.44
CA GLN A 135 -4.35 2.29 12.84
C GLN A 135 -5.32 3.43 12.49
N TRP A 136 -4.93 4.67 12.75
CA TRP A 136 -5.71 5.86 12.39
C TRP A 136 -5.90 5.96 10.88
N SER A 137 -4.90 5.61 10.06
CA SER A 137 -5.04 5.57 8.60
C SER A 137 -6.16 4.64 8.15
N VAL A 138 -6.19 3.41 8.67
CA VAL A 138 -7.20 2.41 8.32
C VAL A 138 -8.59 2.89 8.73
N ILE A 139 -8.71 3.40 9.95
CA ILE A 139 -9.97 3.93 10.47
C ILE A 139 -10.49 5.02 9.53
N VAL A 140 -9.67 6.02 9.19
CA VAL A 140 -10.05 7.11 8.27
C VAL A 140 -10.43 6.56 6.89
N LEU A 141 -9.63 5.66 6.31
CA LEU A 141 -9.93 5.05 5.01
C LEU A 141 -11.28 4.32 5.03
N LEU A 142 -11.53 3.51 6.06
CA LEU A 142 -12.79 2.78 6.22
C LEU A 142 -13.97 3.76 6.38
N PHE A 143 -13.82 4.82 7.16
CA PHE A 143 -14.85 5.86 7.28
C PHE A 143 -15.17 6.49 5.92
N VAL A 144 -14.15 6.89 5.15
CA VAL A 144 -14.34 7.51 3.83
C VAL A 144 -14.98 6.53 2.84
N VAL A 145 -14.55 5.27 2.82
CA VAL A 145 -15.15 4.23 1.97
C VAL A 145 -16.61 3.98 2.36
N LEU A 146 -16.92 3.90 3.66
CA LEU A 146 -18.29 3.74 4.14
C LEU A 146 -19.17 4.93 3.77
N MET A 147 -18.64 6.15 3.78
CA MET A 147 -19.37 7.34 3.31
C MET A 147 -19.71 7.25 1.82
N MET A 148 -18.74 6.83 0.98
CA MET A 148 -18.97 6.65 -0.47
C MET A 148 -19.93 5.49 -0.76
N GLU A 149 -19.78 4.35 -0.09
CA GLU A 149 -20.66 3.19 -0.27
C GLU A 149 -22.06 3.41 0.33
N ASN A 150 -22.23 4.27 1.34
CA ASN A 150 -23.56 4.63 1.86
C ASN A 150 -24.44 5.24 0.76
N GLN A 151 -23.89 6.07 -0.13
CA GLN A 151 -24.66 6.63 -1.24
C GLN A 151 -25.08 5.57 -2.27
N ARG A 152 -24.24 4.54 -2.48
CA ARG A 152 -24.44 3.49 -3.49
C ARG A 152 -25.32 2.34 -3.01
N ARG A 153 -25.12 1.88 -1.77
CA ARG A 153 -25.71 0.64 -1.23
C ARG A 153 -26.52 0.82 0.06
N GLY A 154 -26.43 1.98 0.71
CA GLY A 154 -27.07 2.23 2.02
C GLY A 154 -26.35 1.49 3.17
N MET A 155 -26.23 2.13 4.33
CA MET A 155 -25.44 1.61 5.45
C MET A 155 -26.26 0.79 6.45
N PHE A 156 -27.57 1.06 6.57
CA PHE A 156 -28.43 0.42 7.55
C PHE A 156 -29.62 -0.24 6.86
N PHE A 157 -29.60 -1.57 6.73
CA PHE A 157 -30.61 -2.35 6.01
C PHE A 157 -30.89 -1.85 4.58
N GLY A 158 -29.84 -1.44 3.86
CA GLY A 158 -29.95 -0.89 2.50
C GLY A 158 -30.52 0.53 2.43
N LYS A 159 -30.85 1.16 3.56
CA LYS A 159 -31.30 2.56 3.62
C LYS A 159 -30.10 3.49 3.80
N LYS A 160 -30.15 4.62 3.11
CA LYS A 160 -29.15 5.69 3.20
C LYS A 160 -29.35 6.48 4.49
N LEU A 161 -28.27 6.79 5.19
CA LEU A 161 -28.31 7.66 6.36
C LEU A 161 -28.14 9.12 5.93
N ASN A 162 -29.12 9.98 6.25
CA ASN A 162 -29.16 11.38 5.78
C ASN A 162 -27.96 12.21 6.28
N PHE A 163 -27.49 11.99 7.51
CA PHE A 163 -26.33 12.73 8.05
C PHE A 163 -25.02 12.34 7.34
N VAL A 164 -24.87 11.07 6.95
CA VAL A 164 -23.72 10.58 6.16
C VAL A 164 -23.78 11.12 4.75
N THR A 165 -24.98 11.22 4.16
CA THR A 165 -25.18 11.79 2.83
C THR A 165 -24.75 13.26 2.78
N ALA A 166 -25.17 14.08 3.76
CA ALA A 166 -24.75 15.49 3.84
C ALA A 166 -23.23 15.66 3.99
N ALA A 167 -22.59 14.81 4.82
CA ALA A 167 -21.14 14.80 4.96
C ALA A 167 -20.41 14.34 3.69
N SER A 168 -20.96 13.36 2.96
CA SER A 168 -20.37 12.84 1.73
C SER A 168 -20.37 13.84 0.57
N THR A 169 -21.37 14.72 0.48
CA THR A 169 -21.40 15.82 -0.50
C THR A 169 -20.24 16.80 -0.30
N GLY A 170 -19.77 16.97 0.94
CA GLY A 170 -18.56 17.74 1.25
C GLY A 170 -17.28 17.04 0.81
N VAL A 171 -17.21 15.72 0.96
CA VAL A 171 -16.08 14.88 0.52
C VAL A 171 -15.95 14.86 -1.00
N GLU A 172 -17.06 14.89 -1.74
CA GLU A 172 -17.04 14.99 -3.22
C GLU A 172 -16.42 16.29 -3.75
N LYS A 173 -16.42 17.37 -2.95
CA LYS A 173 -15.81 18.66 -3.28
C LYS A 173 -14.32 18.73 -2.94
N ILE A 174 -13.80 17.79 -2.15
CA ILE A 174 -12.37 17.70 -1.86
C ILE A 174 -11.63 17.40 -3.17
N PRO A 175 -10.54 18.11 -3.50
CA PRO A 175 -9.76 17.80 -4.69
C PRO A 175 -9.37 16.32 -4.64
N ARG A 176 -9.69 15.55 -5.70
CA ARG A 176 -9.40 14.11 -5.80
C ARG A 176 -7.95 13.74 -5.45
N VAL A 177 -7.02 14.69 -5.61
CA VAL A 177 -5.62 14.65 -5.20
C VAL A 177 -5.44 14.47 -3.67
N LEU A 178 -6.28 15.07 -2.83
CA LEU A 178 -6.21 14.96 -1.37
C LEU A 178 -6.65 13.57 -0.87
N LEU A 179 -7.56 12.92 -1.60
CA LEU A 179 -7.97 11.53 -1.34
C LEU A 179 -6.85 10.53 -1.71
N CYS A 180 -6.08 10.83 -2.76
CA CYS A 180 -4.85 10.09 -3.08
C CYS A 180 -3.73 10.30 -2.04
N LEU A 181 -3.66 11.49 -1.42
CA LEU A 181 -2.71 11.78 -0.33
C LEU A 181 -3.05 10.98 0.94
N GLY A 182 -4.33 10.83 1.29
CA GLY A 182 -4.77 10.09 2.48
C GLY A 182 -4.51 8.58 2.45
N HIS A 183 -4.30 7.98 1.27
CA HIS A 183 -4.03 6.56 1.10
C HIS A 183 -2.56 6.17 1.41
N ASN A 184 -1.68 7.14 1.65
CA ASN A 184 -0.24 6.91 1.76
C ASN A 184 0.29 6.56 3.16
N LEU A 185 -0.59 6.36 4.15
CA LEU A 185 -0.18 6.00 5.52
C LEU A 185 -0.34 4.49 5.81
N HIS A 186 -0.57 3.65 4.79
CA HIS A 186 -0.89 2.23 4.99
C HIS A 186 0.21 1.23 4.60
N LEU A 187 1.33 1.67 4.01
CA LEU A 187 2.40 0.74 3.59
C LEU A 187 3.56 0.59 4.57
N LEU A 188 3.48 1.16 5.78
CA LEU A 188 4.67 1.35 6.62
C LEU A 188 4.82 0.45 7.85
N VAL A 189 3.89 -0.45 8.19
CA VAL A 189 4.08 -1.28 9.40
C VAL A 189 3.38 -2.62 9.28
N SER A 190 4.15 -3.71 9.12
CA SER A 190 4.10 -4.92 9.98
C SER A 190 4.83 -6.11 9.34
N PRO A 191 5.83 -6.72 10.03
CA PRO A 191 6.03 -8.16 10.04
C PRO A 191 5.51 -8.69 11.37
N HIS A 192 4.21 -9.03 11.43
CA HIS A 192 3.67 -9.76 12.58
C HIS A 192 3.96 -11.25 12.37
N GLY A 193 4.91 -11.81 13.14
CA GLY A 193 5.21 -13.24 13.03
C GLY A 193 6.08 -13.80 14.14
N ARG A 194 5.51 -14.03 15.34
CA ARG A 194 5.84 -15.21 16.17
C ARG A 194 4.83 -15.45 17.30
N HIS A 195 3.54 -15.40 16.98
CA HIS A 195 2.48 -16.13 17.70
C HIS A 195 1.16 -15.90 16.96
N LEU A 196 0.81 -16.76 15.99
CA LEU A 196 -0.57 -17.18 15.67
C LEU A 196 -0.55 -18.05 14.41
N ARG A 197 -0.58 -19.37 14.60
CA ARG A 197 -0.68 -20.41 13.58
C ARG A 197 -2.13 -20.58 13.07
N THR A 198 -2.92 -19.52 12.93
CA THR A 198 -4.38 -19.66 12.72
C THR A 198 -5.09 -18.67 11.79
N HIS A 199 -4.43 -17.73 11.11
CA HIS A 199 -5.13 -16.81 10.19
C HIS A 199 -4.42 -16.66 8.82
N HIS A 200 -4.48 -17.73 8.00
CA HIS A 200 -3.93 -17.74 6.64
C HIS A 200 -4.87 -17.21 5.53
N GLY A 201 -6.01 -16.59 5.86
CA GLY A 201 -7.05 -16.30 4.84
C GLY A 201 -7.26 -14.84 4.41
N ILE A 202 -6.82 -13.85 5.20
CA ILE A 202 -7.45 -12.51 5.12
C ILE A 202 -6.61 -11.47 4.35
N PHE A 203 -5.29 -11.64 4.28
CA PHE A 203 -4.41 -10.64 3.64
C PHE A 203 -4.41 -10.67 2.11
N ILE A 204 -4.68 -11.82 1.48
CA ILE A 204 -4.65 -11.97 0.01
C ILE A 204 -5.88 -11.31 -0.64
N HIS A 205 -6.99 -11.13 0.09
CA HIS A 205 -8.22 -10.63 -0.50
C HIS A 205 -8.31 -9.10 -0.57
N VAL A 206 -7.67 -8.38 0.36
CA VAL A 206 -7.76 -6.92 0.44
C VAL A 206 -6.91 -6.23 -0.63
N SER A 207 -5.73 -6.76 -0.96
CA SER A 207 -4.88 -6.19 -2.03
C SER A 207 -5.47 -6.37 -3.43
N ILE A 208 -6.18 -7.48 -3.67
CA ILE A 208 -6.82 -7.77 -4.97
C ILE A 208 -8.09 -6.92 -5.18
N VAL A 209 -8.83 -6.61 -4.11
CA VAL A 209 -10.04 -5.78 -4.20
C VAL A 209 -9.69 -4.29 -4.30
N THR A 210 -8.66 -3.82 -3.60
CA THR A 210 -8.18 -2.43 -3.70
C THR A 210 -7.58 -2.15 -5.09
N ALA A 211 -6.79 -3.06 -5.66
CA ALA A 211 -6.26 -2.91 -7.03
C ALA A 211 -7.35 -2.89 -8.12
N ARG A 212 -8.52 -3.52 -7.88
CA ARG A 212 -9.58 -3.66 -8.88
C ARG A 212 -10.66 -2.58 -8.81
N GLN A 213 -10.80 -1.85 -7.70
CA GLN A 213 -11.92 -0.91 -7.52
C GLN A 213 -11.52 0.55 -7.25
N SER A 214 -10.34 0.85 -6.68
CA SER A 214 -10.05 2.23 -6.25
C SER A 214 -9.26 3.08 -7.25
N VAL A 215 -8.52 2.49 -8.18
CA VAL A 215 -7.62 3.26 -9.07
C VAL A 215 -8.24 3.60 -10.42
N PHE A 216 -9.16 2.78 -10.96
CA PHE A 216 -9.64 2.96 -12.34
C PHE A 216 -11.08 3.46 -12.48
N HIS A 217 -11.95 3.29 -11.49
CA HIS A 217 -13.35 3.76 -11.58
C HIS A 217 -13.56 5.22 -11.18
N THR A 218 -12.58 5.85 -10.53
CA THR A 218 -12.70 7.19 -9.92
C THR A 218 -11.95 8.29 -10.68
N CYS A 219 -11.18 7.92 -11.72
CA CYS A 219 -10.36 8.83 -12.54
C CYS A 219 -10.88 9.02 -13.99
N SER A 220 -12.02 8.46 -14.36
CA SER A 220 -12.70 8.85 -15.60
C SER A 220 -13.67 10.00 -15.32
N PRO A 221 -13.65 11.10 -16.09
CA PRO A 221 -14.80 11.98 -16.13
C PRO A 221 -16.00 11.15 -16.60
N LYS A 222 -17.16 11.31 -15.94
CA LYS A 222 -18.41 10.95 -16.61
C LYS A 222 -18.61 11.93 -17.77
N PRO A 223 -19.23 11.50 -18.89
CA PRO A 223 -19.61 12.40 -19.96
C PRO A 223 -20.47 13.56 -19.44
#